data_AF-A0A838JHX8-F1
#
_entry.id   AF-A0A838JHX8-F1
#
_cell.length_a   1.000
_cell.length_b   1.000
_cell.length_c   1.000
_cell.angle_alpha   90.00
_cell.angle_beta   90.00
_cell.angle_gamma   90.00
#
_symmetry.space_group_name_H-M   'P 1'
#
loop_
_entity.id
_entity.type
_entity.pdbx_description
1 polymer ?
#
loop_
_entity_poly.entity_id
_entity_poly.type
_entity_poly.pdbx_seq_one_letter_code
_entity_poly.pdbx_strand_id
1 'polypeptide(L)'
;AQICASFPTVTEVQPGSFIFMDADYLHALGPAYASSLTVLSTVISRPTTQRAIIDAGLKSLSIDSGMAEPKNASGLRYSPLGDEHGGLTWDKDYTKNQSEPQIGDRLELIPSHCDTTINLFDTYYVHRDGKIAAIWPIAARGKVQ
;
A
#
# COMPACT_ATOMS: atom_id res chain seq x y z
N ALA A 1 -1.37 -5.93 -21.04
CA ALA A 1 -2.61 -6.64 -21.42
C ALA A 1 -3.31 -6.03 -22.63
N GLN A 2 -3.73 -4.75 -22.61
CA GLN A 2 -4.47 -4.14 -23.73
C GLN A 2 -3.72 -4.17 -25.07
N ILE A 3 -2.43 -3.84 -25.06
CA ILE A 3 -1.58 -3.94 -26.27
C ILE A 3 -1.48 -5.40 -26.73
N CYS A 4 -1.28 -6.36 -25.83
CA CYS A 4 -1.22 -7.78 -26.20
C CYS A 4 -2.53 -8.26 -26.84
N ALA A 5 -3.67 -7.82 -26.31
CA ALA A 5 -5.00 -8.19 -26.78
C ALA A 5 -5.34 -7.64 -28.17
N SER A 6 -4.57 -6.67 -28.71
CA SER A 6 -4.78 -6.17 -30.08
C SER A 6 -4.13 -7.05 -31.16
N PHE A 7 -3.30 -8.02 -30.79
CA PHE A 7 -2.65 -8.92 -31.74
C PHE A 7 -3.54 -10.15 -32.02
N PRO A 8 -3.93 -10.43 -33.28
CA PRO A 8 -4.84 -11.53 -33.62
C PRO A 8 -4.34 -12.94 -33.25
N THR A 9 -3.04 -13.11 -33.01
CA THR A 9 -2.42 -14.39 -32.63
C THR A 9 -2.49 -14.65 -31.13
N VAL A 10 -2.79 -13.63 -30.31
CA VAL A 10 -2.93 -13.79 -28.85
C VAL A 10 -4.35 -14.26 -28.56
N THR A 11 -4.47 -15.48 -28.01
CA THR A 11 -5.76 -16.08 -27.66
C THR A 11 -6.15 -15.85 -26.20
N GLU A 12 -5.21 -15.45 -25.33
CA GLU A 12 -5.44 -15.19 -23.91
C GLU A 12 -4.46 -14.14 -23.35
N VAL A 13 -4.91 -13.35 -22.36
CA VAL A 13 -4.07 -12.48 -21.55
C VAL A 13 -4.32 -12.77 -20.06
N GLN A 14 -3.27 -12.77 -19.25
CA GLN A 14 -3.33 -13.17 -17.83
C GLN A 14 -2.85 -12.06 -16.87
N PRO A 15 -3.41 -10.82 -16.92
CA PRO A 15 -3.08 -9.81 -15.92
C PRO A 15 -3.67 -10.18 -14.55
N GLY A 16 -2.90 -10.02 -13.48
CA GLY A 16 -3.34 -10.27 -12.10
C GLY A 16 -3.49 -8.98 -11.28
N SER A 17 -2.39 -8.26 -11.09
CA SER A 17 -2.29 -7.11 -10.18
C SER A 17 -3.26 -5.96 -10.47
N PHE A 18 -3.84 -5.89 -11.68
CA PHE A 18 -4.78 -4.82 -12.08
C PHE A 18 -6.03 -4.67 -11.19
N ILE A 19 -6.43 -5.73 -10.48
CA ILE A 19 -7.55 -5.69 -9.54
C ILE A 19 -7.24 -4.85 -8.29
N PHE A 20 -5.97 -4.80 -7.90
CA PHE A 20 -5.49 -4.15 -6.68
C PHE A 20 -4.68 -2.88 -6.95
N MET A 21 -3.79 -2.96 -7.93
CA MET A 21 -2.69 -2.02 -8.16
C MET A 21 -1.76 -1.89 -6.94
N ASP A 22 -0.58 -1.35 -7.17
CA ASP A 22 0.42 -0.99 -6.17
C ASP A 22 1.15 0.27 -6.62
N ALA A 23 2.03 0.82 -5.78
CA ALA A 23 2.71 2.07 -6.08
C ALA A 23 3.56 1.96 -7.36
N ASP A 24 4.20 0.82 -7.60
CA ASP A 24 5.02 0.59 -8.78
C ASP A 24 4.18 0.60 -10.07
N TYR A 25 3.07 -0.14 -10.11
CA TYR A 25 2.15 -0.10 -11.25
C TYR A 25 1.49 1.27 -11.44
N LEU A 26 1.15 1.99 -10.37
CA LEU A 26 0.58 3.33 -10.48
C LEU A 26 1.58 4.33 -11.09
N HIS A 27 2.87 4.22 -10.75
CA HIS A 27 3.91 5.03 -11.39
C HIS A 27 4.11 4.67 -12.86
N ALA A 28 4.06 3.38 -13.21
CA ALA A 28 4.27 2.92 -14.57
C ALA A 28 3.09 3.22 -15.52
N LEU A 29 1.85 3.08 -15.03
CA LEU A 29 0.63 3.15 -15.85
C LEU A 29 -0.17 4.45 -15.66
N GLY A 30 0.18 5.25 -14.65
CA GLY A 30 -0.58 6.44 -14.30
C GLY A 30 -2.02 6.12 -13.84
N PRO A 31 -2.96 7.08 -13.97
CA PRO A 31 -4.29 6.98 -13.38
C PRO A 31 -5.26 6.08 -14.18
N ALA A 32 -4.76 5.21 -15.05
CA ALA A 32 -5.61 4.29 -15.83
C ALA A 32 -6.38 3.30 -14.94
N TYR A 33 -5.82 2.97 -13.77
CA TYR A 33 -6.43 2.15 -12.73
C TYR A 33 -6.27 2.85 -11.38
N ALA A 34 -7.21 2.58 -10.47
CA ALA A 34 -7.12 3.03 -9.08
C ALA A 34 -6.60 1.91 -8.18
N SER A 35 -5.92 2.28 -7.09
CA SER A 35 -5.56 1.31 -6.06
C SER A 35 -6.76 0.94 -5.18
N SER A 36 -6.94 -0.36 -4.96
CA SER A 36 -7.95 -0.94 -4.09
C SER A 36 -7.36 -1.77 -2.93
N LEU A 37 -6.03 -1.92 -2.88
CA LEU A 37 -5.31 -2.61 -1.81
C LEU A 37 -4.48 -1.63 -0.99
N THR A 38 -4.67 -1.64 0.32
CA THR A 38 -3.89 -0.85 1.26
C THR A 38 -3.58 -1.66 2.52
N VAL A 39 -2.50 -1.29 3.20
CA VAL A 39 -2.23 -1.70 4.59
C VAL A 39 -2.66 -0.57 5.51
N LEU A 40 -3.59 -0.85 6.42
CA LEU A 40 -4.00 0.09 7.45
C LEU A 40 -2.99 0.06 8.59
N SER A 41 -2.49 1.22 8.99
CA SER A 41 -1.52 1.37 10.07
C SER A 41 -1.90 2.52 11.00
N THR A 42 -1.43 2.46 12.24
CA THR A 42 -1.65 3.47 13.27
C THR A 42 -0.35 4.18 13.60
N VAL A 43 -0.40 5.50 13.76
CA VAL A 43 0.71 6.27 14.32
C VAL A 43 0.83 5.96 15.81
N ILE A 44 1.94 5.36 16.21
CA ILE A 44 2.20 4.90 17.58
C ILE A 44 3.24 5.76 18.33
N SER A 45 4.00 6.59 17.62
CA SER A 45 4.97 7.49 18.23
C SER A 45 5.27 8.70 17.34
N ARG A 46 5.71 9.81 17.95
CA ARG A 46 6.11 11.04 17.27
C ARG A 46 7.38 11.62 17.89
N PRO A 47 8.56 11.07 17.56
CA PRO A 47 9.81 11.43 18.24
C PRO A 47 10.36 12.81 17.84
N THR A 48 9.94 13.36 16.69
CA THR A 48 10.35 14.70 16.25
C THR A 48 9.17 15.43 15.60
N THR A 49 9.33 16.73 15.31
CA THR A 49 8.28 17.55 14.70
C THR A 49 7.92 17.11 13.27
N GLN A 50 8.84 16.50 12.53
CA GLN A 50 8.68 16.08 11.12
C GLN A 50 8.80 14.57 10.93
N ARG A 51 8.61 13.79 12.02
CA ARG A 51 8.68 12.34 11.97
C ARG A 51 7.61 11.72 12.86
N ALA A 52 6.87 10.79 12.28
CA ALA A 52 5.97 9.89 12.99
C ALA A 52 6.43 8.43 12.78
N ILE A 53 6.07 7.57 13.72
CA ILE A 53 6.32 6.13 13.67
C ILE A 53 4.98 5.42 13.63
N ILE A 54 4.85 4.45 12.74
CA ILE A 54 3.66 3.64 12.56
C ILE A 54 3.93 2.17 12.84
N ASP A 55 2.88 1.40 13.11
CA ASP A 55 2.91 -0.05 13.41
C ASP A 55 2.97 -0.96 12.16
N ALA A 56 3.50 -0.45 11.05
CA ALA A 56 3.72 -1.21 9.81
C ALA A 56 5.18 -1.11 9.36
N GLY A 57 5.95 -2.19 9.56
CA GLY A 57 7.32 -2.36 9.07
C GLY A 57 7.43 -3.47 8.00
N LEU A 58 8.60 -4.10 7.90
CA LEU A 58 8.90 -5.12 6.88
C LEU A 58 8.04 -6.39 6.97
N LYS A 59 7.42 -6.68 8.11
CA LYS A 59 6.46 -7.79 8.25
C LYS A 59 5.07 -7.47 7.70
N SER A 60 4.83 -6.22 7.32
CA SER A 60 3.57 -5.76 6.74
C SER A 60 3.75 -5.19 5.33
N LEU A 61 4.91 -4.60 5.03
CA LEU A 61 5.18 -3.89 3.80
C LEU A 61 6.55 -4.30 3.24
N SER A 62 6.53 -5.10 2.17
CA SER A 62 7.73 -5.47 1.43
C SER A 62 8.37 -4.24 0.77
N ILE A 63 9.67 -4.32 0.49
CA ILE A 63 10.43 -3.29 -0.22
C ILE A 63 11.08 -3.79 -1.51
N ASP A 64 10.61 -4.92 -2.03
CA ASP A 64 11.17 -5.56 -3.22
C ASP A 64 10.97 -4.75 -4.51
N SER A 65 9.94 -3.89 -4.56
CA SER A 65 9.73 -2.91 -5.64
C SER A 65 9.68 -1.45 -5.15
N GLY A 66 10.54 -1.11 -4.17
CA GLY A 66 10.62 0.25 -3.62
C GLY A 66 9.75 0.44 -2.36
N MET A 67 9.32 1.67 -2.09
CA MET A 67 8.63 2.01 -0.84
C MET A 67 7.11 2.04 -1.02
N ALA A 68 6.39 1.63 0.02
CA ALA A 68 4.96 1.88 0.12
C ALA A 68 4.68 3.39 0.18
N GLU A 69 3.49 3.81 -0.23
CA GLU A 69 3.11 5.22 -0.28
C GLU A 69 1.85 5.51 0.54
N PRO A 70 1.87 6.53 1.41
CA PRO A 70 0.67 6.99 2.10
C PRO A 70 -0.43 7.43 1.12
N LYS A 71 -1.58 6.76 1.17
CA LYS A 71 -2.74 7.07 0.32
C LYS A 71 -3.31 8.45 0.67
N ASN A 72 -3.58 9.26 -0.36
CA ASN A 72 -4.15 10.61 -0.22
C ASN A 72 -3.36 11.58 0.69
N ALA A 73 -2.05 11.33 0.90
CA ALA A 73 -1.21 12.14 1.78
C ALA A 73 0.04 12.66 1.04
N SER A 74 -0.18 13.48 0.01
CA SER A 74 0.91 14.05 -0.79
C SER A 74 1.92 14.82 0.09
N GLY A 75 3.21 14.50 -0.05
CA GLY A 75 4.29 15.09 0.74
C GLY A 75 4.70 14.28 1.97
N LEU A 76 3.91 13.28 2.35
CA LEU A 76 4.26 12.30 3.38
C LEU A 76 5.04 11.14 2.74
N ARG A 77 6.20 10.80 3.30
CA ARG A 77 7.09 9.75 2.78
C ARG A 77 7.26 8.65 3.81
N TYR A 78 7.04 7.40 3.39
CA TYR A 78 7.22 6.20 4.21
C TYR A 78 8.63 5.61 4.02
N SER A 79 9.18 5.04 5.10
CA SER A 79 10.34 4.15 5.04
C SER A 79 10.26 3.08 6.15
N PRO A 80 10.77 1.85 5.93
CA PRO A 80 10.82 0.85 6.98
C PRO A 80 11.85 1.25 8.05
N LEU A 81 11.52 0.99 9.32
CA LEU A 81 12.40 1.17 10.47
C LEU A 81 12.65 -0.15 11.22
N GLY A 82 12.45 -1.27 10.52
CA GLY A 82 12.62 -2.63 11.03
C GLY A 82 11.40 -3.49 10.74
N ASP A 83 11.28 -4.58 11.49
CA ASP A 83 10.25 -5.59 11.31
C ASP A 83 8.82 -5.04 11.48
N GLU A 84 8.56 -4.36 12.59
CA GLU A 84 7.21 -3.95 13.01
C GLU A 84 6.96 -2.44 12.88
N HIS A 85 8.00 -1.67 12.58
CA HIS A 85 7.92 -0.21 12.64
C HIS A 85 8.20 0.43 11.28
N GLY A 86 7.35 1.39 10.93
CA GLY A 86 7.50 2.27 9.78
C GLY A 86 7.74 3.70 10.21
N GLY A 87 8.48 4.46 9.41
CA GLY A 87 8.71 5.88 9.58
C GLY A 87 7.93 6.69 8.56
N LEU A 88 7.26 7.74 9.02
CA LEU A 88 6.67 8.77 8.17
C LEU A 88 7.47 10.05 8.32
N THR A 89 7.85 10.67 7.22
CA THR A 89 8.57 11.95 7.19
C THR A 89 7.92 12.95 6.23
N TRP A 90 8.02 14.22 6.53
CA TRP A 90 7.47 15.31 5.71
C TRP A 90 8.31 16.58 5.85
N ASP A 91 8.21 17.46 4.85
CA ASP A 91 8.92 18.75 4.87
C ASP A 91 8.14 19.80 5.68
N LYS A 92 8.82 20.87 6.11
CA LYS A 92 8.21 21.95 6.93
C LYS A 92 6.95 22.56 6.33
N ASP A 93 6.86 22.57 5.00
CA ASP A 93 5.74 23.16 4.25
C ASP A 93 4.54 22.24 4.11
N TYR A 94 4.64 20.97 4.51
CA TYR A 94 3.54 19.99 4.47
C TYR A 94 2.27 20.51 5.18
N THR A 95 2.47 21.20 6.31
CA THR A 95 1.40 21.73 7.16
C THR A 95 0.59 22.86 6.56
N LYS A 96 1.06 23.45 5.44
CA LYS A 96 0.33 24.51 4.74
C LYS A 96 -0.96 23.99 4.10
N ASN A 97 -0.98 22.71 3.71
CA ASN A 97 -2.08 22.12 2.95
C ASN A 97 -2.74 20.92 3.65
N GLN A 98 -2.11 20.36 4.68
CA GLN A 98 -2.57 19.13 5.36
C GLN A 98 -2.21 19.15 6.85
N SER A 99 -2.93 18.39 7.67
CA SER A 99 -2.61 18.21 9.09
C SER A 99 -1.45 17.22 9.28
N GLU A 100 -0.58 17.47 10.26
CA GLU A 100 0.49 16.53 10.61
C GLU A 100 -0.07 15.26 11.26
N PRO A 101 0.52 14.08 10.99
CA PRO A 101 0.14 12.85 11.67
C PRO A 101 0.31 12.96 13.20
N GLN A 102 -0.75 12.65 13.94
CA GLN A 102 -0.77 12.59 15.40
C GLN A 102 -0.81 11.13 15.89
N ILE A 103 -0.33 10.90 17.12
CA ILE A 103 -0.42 9.58 17.75
C ILE A 103 -1.90 9.16 17.85
N GLY A 104 -2.20 7.94 17.39
CA GLY A 104 -3.54 7.40 17.31
C GLY A 104 -4.21 7.56 15.94
N ASP A 105 -3.68 8.44 15.07
CA ASP A 105 -4.18 8.57 13.71
C ASP A 105 -3.97 7.27 12.93
N ARG A 106 -4.93 6.96 12.07
CA ARG A 106 -4.85 5.81 11.16
C ARG A 106 -4.69 6.29 9.73
N LEU A 107 -3.84 5.60 8.99
CA LEU A 107 -3.58 5.87 7.59
C LEU A 107 -3.46 4.58 6.79
N GLU A 108 -3.83 4.69 5.53
CA GLU A 108 -3.72 3.62 4.54
C GLU A 108 -2.44 3.79 3.72
N LEU A 109 -1.68 2.71 3.56
CA LEU A 109 -0.45 2.67 2.78
C LEU A 109 -0.68 1.79 1.56
N ILE A 110 -0.44 2.33 0.36
CA ILE A 110 -0.41 1.57 -0.88
C ILE A 110 0.93 0.81 -0.89
N PRO A 111 0.94 -0.53 -0.96
CA PRO A 111 2.19 -1.28 -0.98
C PRO A 111 2.99 -0.96 -2.25
N SER A 112 4.31 -1.19 -2.21
CA SER A 112 5.16 -1.08 -3.41
C SER A 112 4.88 -2.19 -4.42
N HIS A 113 4.59 -3.40 -3.94
CA HIS A 113 4.24 -4.57 -4.74
C HIS A 113 3.13 -5.36 -4.04
N CYS A 114 2.00 -5.57 -4.72
CA CYS A 114 0.82 -6.18 -4.11
C CYS A 114 1.00 -7.67 -3.78
N ASP A 115 1.56 -8.48 -4.67
CA ASP A 115 1.65 -9.94 -4.51
C ASP A 115 2.51 -10.35 -3.30
N THR A 116 3.69 -9.73 -3.15
CA THR A 116 4.60 -9.99 -2.01
C THR A 116 3.99 -9.52 -0.70
N THR A 117 3.24 -8.41 -0.72
CA THR A 117 2.52 -7.90 0.45
C THR A 117 1.38 -8.83 0.86
N ILE A 118 0.52 -9.24 -0.08
CA ILE A 118 -0.61 -10.15 0.16
C ILE A 118 -0.15 -11.43 0.85
N ASN A 119 0.99 -11.98 0.43
CA ASN A 119 1.52 -13.22 0.99
C ASN A 119 1.95 -13.12 2.48
N LEU A 120 2.01 -11.91 3.05
CA LEU A 120 2.30 -11.67 4.47
C LEU A 120 1.05 -11.71 5.37
N PHE A 121 -0.16 -11.65 4.80
CA PHE A 121 -1.41 -11.56 5.56
C PHE A 121 -2.27 -12.80 5.38
N ASP A 122 -2.98 -13.20 6.44
CA ASP A 122 -3.93 -14.31 6.39
C ASP A 122 -5.31 -13.91 5.83
N THR A 123 -5.63 -12.62 5.76
CA THR A 123 -7.00 -12.15 5.50
C THR A 123 -7.03 -10.75 4.91
N TYR A 124 -7.98 -10.52 3.99
CA TYR A 124 -8.40 -9.19 3.56
C TYR A 124 -9.55 -8.66 4.41
N TYR A 125 -9.46 -7.40 4.79
CA TYR A 125 -10.57 -6.64 5.35
C TYR A 125 -11.20 -5.81 4.24
N VAL A 126 -12.27 -6.31 3.65
CA VAL A 126 -12.97 -5.65 2.55
C VAL A 126 -13.91 -4.60 3.11
N HIS A 127 -13.78 -3.36 2.66
CA HIS A 127 -14.63 -2.27 3.11
C HIS A 127 -15.33 -1.56 1.95
N ARG A 128 -16.46 -0.91 2.26
CA ARG A 128 -17.18 0.01 1.39
C ARG A 128 -17.54 1.24 2.21
N ASP A 129 -17.21 2.42 1.71
CA ASP A 129 -17.49 3.70 2.38
C ASP A 129 -16.99 3.73 3.84
N GLY A 130 -15.78 3.24 4.06
CA GLY A 130 -15.13 3.15 5.38
C GLY A 130 -15.72 2.09 6.33
N LYS A 131 -16.66 1.26 5.90
CA LYS A 131 -17.27 0.19 6.73
C LYS A 131 -16.88 -1.18 6.21
N ILE A 132 -16.46 -2.08 7.11
CA ILE A 132 -16.16 -3.47 6.77
C ILE A 132 -17.42 -4.13 6.22
N ALA A 133 -17.32 -4.63 5.00
CA ALA A 133 -18.37 -5.35 4.29
C ALA A 133 -18.13 -6.86 4.30
N ALA A 134 -16.87 -7.29 4.29
CA ALA A 134 -16.50 -8.70 4.36
C ALA A 134 -15.08 -8.88 4.91
N ILE A 135 -14.80 -10.12 5.32
CA ILE A 135 -13.48 -10.58 5.76
C ILE A 135 -13.20 -11.83 4.93
N TRP A 136 -12.16 -11.78 4.07
CA TRP A 136 -11.85 -12.87 3.15
C TRP A 136 -10.52 -13.54 3.51
N PRO A 137 -10.47 -14.87 3.70
CA PRO A 137 -9.20 -15.55 3.94
C PRO A 137 -8.32 -15.53 2.68
N ILE A 138 -7.02 -15.31 2.88
CA ILE A 138 -6.00 -15.51 1.84
C ILE A 138 -5.63 -17.00 1.86
N ALA A 139 -6.52 -17.83 1.33
CA ALA A 139 -6.45 -19.28 1.45
C ALA A 139 -5.17 -19.91 0.86
N ALA A 140 -4.57 -19.23 -0.13
CA ALA A 140 -3.35 -19.66 -0.81
C ALA A 140 -2.05 -19.07 -0.23
N ARG A 141 -2.11 -18.36 0.92
CA ARG A 141 -0.93 -17.77 1.54
C ARG A 141 0.17 -18.83 1.77
N GLY A 142 1.38 -18.55 1.29
CA GLY A 142 2.55 -19.41 1.45
C GLY A 142 2.48 -20.75 0.69
N LYS A 143 1.52 -20.94 -0.22
CA LYS A 143 1.40 -22.16 -1.04
C LYS A 143 2.31 -22.12 -2.27
N VAL A 144 3.61 -22.19 -2.02
CA VAL A 144 4.69 -22.08 -3.02
C VAL A 144 5.42 -23.40 -3.29
N GLN A 145 4.83 -24.54 -2.89
CA GLN A 145 5.38 -25.89 -3.04
C GLN A 145 4.54 -26.72 -4.01
#